data_AF-A0A521WT04-F1
#
_entry.id   AF-A0A521WT04-F1
#
_cell.length_a   1.000
_cell.length_b   1.000
_cell.length_c   1.000
_cell.angle_alpha   90.00
_cell.angle_beta   90.00
_cell.angle_gamma   90.00
#
_symmetry.space_group_name_H-M   'P 1'
#
loop_
_entity.id
_entity.type
_entity.pdbx_description
1 polymer ?
#
loop_
_entity_poly.entity_id
_entity_poly.type
_entity_poly.pdbx_seq_one_letter_code
_entity_poly.pdbx_strand_id
1 'polypeptide(L)'
;MKDTIVVDLDGTLSDCSARRYLVEGQHRDYEAFHERCDQDPVNEPVATTIAAMIMARFRIVLVSARPSSTNEKTLAWLQKNEIAFHELFLLRGDGSEPDQDLKKQWLEDWEEANGKGRILFVLDDRQKVVDTWRALGLTCFQVASYNEQPKSMVTLARLVLDLVEERDRCGPTWSGAYRELHERVRKVCSRALGLEVKRAPQ
;
A
#
# COMPACT_ATOMS: atom_id res chain seq x y z
N MET A 1 15.99 -13.64 -1.59
CA MET A 1 14.51 -13.73 -1.55
C MET A 1 13.95 -12.32 -1.64
N LYS A 2 12.87 -12.12 -2.41
CA LYS A 2 12.10 -10.87 -2.45
C LYS A 2 11.14 -10.88 -1.27
N ASP A 3 11.35 -9.99 -0.30
CA ASP A 3 10.59 -9.95 0.96
C ASP A 3 9.94 -8.59 1.23
N THR A 4 10.15 -7.58 0.38
CA THR A 4 9.59 -6.23 0.57
C THR A 4 8.49 -5.91 -0.43
N ILE A 5 7.37 -5.36 0.04
CA ILE A 5 6.36 -4.67 -0.76
C ILE A 5 6.51 -3.17 -0.51
N VAL A 6 6.55 -2.40 -1.60
CA VAL A 6 6.54 -0.94 -1.53
C VAL A 6 5.14 -0.44 -1.85
N VAL A 7 4.62 0.50 -1.07
CA VAL A 7 3.27 1.02 -1.25
C VAL A 7 3.30 2.54 -1.20
N ASP A 8 2.77 3.17 -2.24
CA ASP A 8 2.56 4.61 -2.27
C ASP A 8 1.41 5.06 -1.36
N LEU A 9 1.39 6.36 -0.99
CA LEU A 9 0.30 6.94 -0.20
C LEU A 9 -0.77 7.60 -1.07
N ASP A 10 -0.49 8.75 -1.66
CA ASP A 10 -1.50 9.67 -2.23
C ASP A 10 -2.08 9.15 -3.54
N GLY A 11 -3.35 8.74 -3.53
CA GLY A 11 -4.00 8.10 -4.68
C GLY A 11 -3.87 6.57 -4.67
N THR A 12 -3.00 6.03 -3.81
CA THR A 12 -2.77 4.59 -3.64
C THR A 12 -3.43 4.08 -2.37
N LEU A 13 -2.83 4.28 -1.20
CA LEU A 13 -3.40 3.90 0.11
C LEU A 13 -4.37 4.95 0.66
N SER A 14 -4.07 6.22 0.41
CA SER A 14 -4.80 7.40 0.89
C SER A 14 -5.58 7.99 -0.29
N ASP A 15 -6.91 7.98 -0.21
CA ASP A 15 -7.76 8.52 -1.27
C ASP A 15 -7.75 10.05 -1.23
N CYS A 16 -6.86 10.65 -2.03
CA CYS A 16 -6.69 12.09 -2.12
C CYS A 16 -7.69 12.77 -3.08
N SER A 17 -8.68 12.05 -3.63
CA SER A 17 -9.57 12.56 -4.68
C SER A 17 -10.31 13.84 -4.27
N ALA A 18 -10.74 13.94 -3.01
CA ALA A 18 -11.45 15.10 -2.48
C ALA A 18 -10.61 16.39 -2.46
N ARG A 19 -9.27 16.27 -2.52
CA ARG A 19 -8.34 17.41 -2.50
C ARG A 19 -7.57 17.58 -3.82
N ARG A 20 -7.73 16.70 -4.81
CA ARG A 20 -7.05 16.80 -6.12
C ARG A 20 -7.27 18.15 -6.81
N TYR A 21 -8.45 18.75 -6.66
CA TYR A 21 -8.76 20.06 -7.22
C TYR A 21 -7.77 21.17 -6.81
N LEU A 22 -7.03 21.00 -5.70
CA LEU A 22 -6.00 21.96 -5.25
C LEU A 22 -4.73 21.92 -6.11
N VAL A 23 -4.46 20.81 -6.79
CA VAL A 23 -3.24 20.62 -7.61
C VAL A 23 -3.57 20.40 -9.09
N GLU A 24 -4.84 20.43 -9.44
CA GLU A 24 -5.35 20.41 -10.81
C GLU A 24 -5.57 21.84 -11.33
N GLY A 25 -5.30 22.08 -12.61
CA GLY A 25 -5.49 23.40 -13.24
C GLY A 25 -4.26 24.32 -13.18
N GLN A 26 -4.52 25.62 -13.35
CA GLN A 26 -3.47 26.66 -13.52
C GLN A 26 -2.92 27.19 -12.20
N HIS A 27 -3.72 27.19 -11.13
CA HIS A 27 -3.31 27.65 -9.80
C HIS A 27 -3.22 26.46 -8.86
N ARG A 28 -2.00 25.93 -8.71
CA ARG A 28 -1.75 24.77 -7.87
C ARG A 28 -1.31 25.19 -6.48
N ASP A 29 -2.03 24.71 -5.48
CA ASP A 29 -1.76 24.90 -4.06
C ASP A 29 -1.34 23.55 -3.45
N TYR A 30 -0.05 23.23 -3.62
CA TYR A 30 0.53 22.00 -3.10
C TYR A 30 0.59 21.99 -1.56
N GLU A 31 0.74 23.16 -0.93
CA GLU A 31 0.74 23.28 0.52
C GLU A 31 -0.61 22.88 1.09
N ALA A 32 -1.71 23.51 0.61
CA ALA A 32 -3.05 23.14 1.04
C ALA A 32 -3.42 21.68 0.70
N PHE A 33 -2.90 21.16 -0.43
CA PHE A 33 -3.09 19.75 -0.78
C PHE A 33 -2.48 18.83 0.26
N HIS A 34 -1.22 19.04 0.64
CA HIS A 34 -0.52 18.18 1.59
C HIS A 34 -1.01 18.39 3.03
N GLU A 35 -1.39 19.61 3.41
CA GLU A 35 -1.90 19.92 4.75
C GLU A 35 -3.20 19.19 5.12
N ARG A 36 -3.98 18.76 4.12
CA ARG A 36 -5.26 18.06 4.32
C ARG A 36 -5.18 16.54 4.22
N CYS A 37 -3.97 15.97 4.16
CA CYS A 37 -3.77 14.55 3.91
C CYS A 37 -4.28 13.62 5.04
N ASP A 38 -4.53 14.15 6.23
CA ASP A 38 -5.08 13.45 7.40
C ASP A 38 -6.61 13.31 7.38
N GLN A 39 -7.27 13.89 6.38
CA GLN A 39 -8.72 13.83 6.19
C GLN A 39 -9.13 12.82 5.12
N ASP A 40 -8.16 12.25 4.41
CA ASP A 40 -8.42 11.34 3.29
C ASP A 40 -9.06 10.03 3.77
N PRO A 41 -10.04 9.49 3.04
CA PRO A 41 -10.47 8.10 3.23
C PRO A 41 -9.35 7.10 2.94
N VAL A 42 -9.45 5.91 3.50
CA VAL A 42 -8.56 4.79 3.19
C VAL A 42 -9.03 4.09 1.91
N ASN A 43 -8.08 3.76 1.03
CA ASN A 43 -8.33 2.82 -0.06
C ASN A 43 -8.34 1.39 0.50
N GLU A 44 -9.51 0.93 0.91
CA GLU A 44 -9.74 -0.36 1.60
C GLU A 44 -9.13 -1.59 0.89
N PRO A 45 -9.24 -1.75 -0.45
CA PRO A 45 -8.52 -2.80 -1.18
C PRO A 45 -7.00 -2.80 -0.96
N VAL A 46 -6.37 -1.62 -0.94
CA VAL A 46 -4.92 -1.48 -0.73
C VAL A 46 -4.57 -1.78 0.73
N ALA A 47 -5.34 -1.26 1.69
CA ALA A 47 -5.16 -1.57 3.11
C ALA A 47 -5.31 -3.07 3.41
N THR A 48 -6.31 -3.72 2.79
CA THR A 48 -6.50 -5.18 2.89
C THR A 48 -5.31 -5.94 2.30
N THR A 49 -4.75 -5.46 1.19
CA THR A 49 -3.55 -6.04 0.57
C THR A 49 -2.34 -5.91 1.50
N ILE A 50 -2.12 -4.74 2.12
CA ILE A 50 -1.05 -4.53 3.11
C ILE A 50 -1.18 -5.54 4.27
N ALA A 51 -2.37 -5.65 4.86
CA ALA A 51 -2.62 -6.57 5.96
C ALA A 51 -2.33 -8.02 5.56
N ALA A 52 -2.80 -8.46 4.39
CA ALA A 52 -2.52 -9.79 3.87
C ALA A 52 -1.02 -10.04 3.60
N MET A 53 -0.28 -9.03 3.14
CA MET A 53 1.16 -9.15 2.91
C MET A 53 1.95 -9.23 4.23
N ILE A 54 1.53 -8.51 5.27
CA ILE A 54 2.07 -8.66 6.63
C ILE A 54 1.76 -10.07 7.18
N MET A 55 0.56 -10.60 6.93
CA MET A 55 0.22 -11.98 7.27
C MET A 55 1.09 -13.01 6.55
N ALA A 56 1.53 -12.71 5.33
CA ALA A 56 2.46 -13.55 4.60
C ALA A 56 3.93 -13.31 4.99
N ARG A 57 4.20 -12.47 6.01
CA ARG A 57 5.53 -12.10 6.53
C ARG A 57 6.40 -11.32 5.53
N PHE A 58 5.76 -10.56 4.63
CA PHE A 58 6.48 -9.56 3.85
C PHE A 58 6.70 -8.28 4.66
N ARG A 59 7.84 -7.63 4.43
CA ARG A 59 8.11 -6.27 4.88
C ARG A 59 7.28 -5.30 4.06
N ILE A 60 6.69 -4.31 4.72
CA ILE A 60 5.91 -3.25 4.08
C ILE A 60 6.64 -1.94 4.26
N VAL A 61 6.96 -1.29 3.15
CA VAL A 61 7.59 0.03 3.11
C VAL A 61 6.64 1.01 2.44
N LEU A 62 6.23 2.04 3.18
CA LEU A 62 5.42 3.12 2.66
C LEU A 62 6.33 4.21 2.11
N VAL A 63 6.08 4.68 0.88
CA VAL A 63 6.93 5.69 0.22
C VAL A 63 6.04 6.75 -0.40
N SER A 64 6.28 8.02 -0.06
CA SER A 64 5.47 9.14 -0.54
C SER A 64 6.33 10.35 -0.86
N ALA A 65 5.91 11.12 -1.87
CA ALA A 65 6.47 12.43 -2.17
C ALA A 65 5.80 13.57 -1.37
N ARG A 66 5.08 13.25 -0.29
CA ARG A 66 4.65 14.25 0.70
C ARG A 66 5.88 14.95 1.31
N PRO A 67 5.78 16.25 1.62
CA PRO A 67 6.82 16.95 2.33
C PRO A 67 6.97 16.42 3.75
N SER A 68 8.20 16.40 4.26
CA SER A 68 8.52 15.94 5.62
C SER A 68 7.76 16.70 6.72
N SER A 69 7.32 17.94 6.45
CA SER A 69 6.44 18.72 7.32
C SER A 69 5.11 18.02 7.65
N THR A 70 4.64 17.11 6.81
CA THR A 70 3.41 16.34 7.04
C THR A 70 3.62 15.04 7.81
N ASN A 71 4.81 14.77 8.35
CA ASN A 71 5.13 13.52 9.01
C ASN A 71 4.17 13.19 10.16
N GLU A 72 3.95 14.15 11.06
CA GLU A 72 3.06 13.95 12.22
C GLU A 72 1.62 13.65 11.78
N LYS A 73 1.11 14.40 10.79
CA LYS A 73 -0.22 14.18 10.21
C LYS A 73 -0.35 12.82 9.53
N THR A 74 0.66 12.43 8.77
CA THR A 74 0.68 11.14 8.07
C THR A 74 0.70 9.97 9.05
N LEU A 75 1.54 10.05 10.09
CA LEU A 75 1.59 9.03 11.15
C LEU A 75 0.28 8.95 11.94
N ALA A 76 -0.30 10.10 12.31
CA ALA A 76 -1.59 10.15 12.99
C ALA A 76 -2.71 9.53 12.13
N TRP A 77 -2.72 9.79 10.82
CA TRP A 77 -3.66 9.18 9.88
C TRP A 77 -3.47 7.66 9.77
N LEU A 78 -2.23 7.18 9.64
CA LEU A 78 -1.92 5.75 9.60
C LEU A 78 -2.36 5.05 10.89
N GLN A 79 -2.11 5.67 12.04
CA GLN A 79 -2.51 5.16 13.36
C GLN A 79 -4.03 5.11 13.50
N LYS A 80 -4.73 6.21 13.18
CA LYS A 80 -6.20 6.32 13.25
C LYS A 80 -6.90 5.24 12.42
N ASN A 81 -6.31 4.88 11.29
CA ASN A 81 -6.85 3.89 10.35
C ASN A 81 -6.24 2.48 10.54
N GLU A 82 -5.49 2.26 11.62
CA GLU A 82 -4.92 0.96 11.99
C GLU A 82 -4.06 0.32 10.88
N ILE A 83 -3.35 1.15 10.09
CA ILE A 83 -2.48 0.67 9.02
C ILE A 83 -1.14 0.22 9.60
N ALA A 84 -0.85 -1.08 9.46
CA ALA A 84 0.45 -1.63 9.85
C ALA A 84 1.49 -1.48 8.73
N PHE A 85 2.72 -1.14 9.09
CA PHE A 85 3.86 -0.99 8.19
C PHE A 85 5.18 -1.16 8.94
N HIS A 86 6.31 -1.30 8.24
CA HIS A 86 7.64 -1.44 8.84
C HIS A 86 8.48 -0.18 8.71
N GLU A 87 8.35 0.54 7.59
CA GLU A 87 9.05 1.79 7.33
C GLU A 87 8.14 2.78 6.60
N LEU A 88 8.35 4.07 6.86
CA LEU A 88 7.71 5.18 6.16
C LEU A 88 8.79 6.15 5.67
N PHE A 89 8.76 6.47 4.38
CA PHE A 89 9.63 7.45 3.76
C PHE A 89 8.81 8.58 3.15
N LEU A 90 8.95 9.79 3.70
CA LEU A 90 8.44 11.03 3.12
C LEU A 90 9.61 11.76 2.43
N LEU A 91 9.61 11.71 1.10
CA LEU A 91 10.81 11.99 0.31
C LEU A 91 11.03 13.47 0.00
N ARG A 92 9.97 14.29 0.06
CA ARG A 92 10.05 15.69 -0.37
C ARG A 92 10.62 16.56 0.75
N GLY A 93 11.73 17.22 0.44
CA GLY A 93 12.27 18.33 1.23
C GLY A 93 11.66 19.67 0.81
N ASP A 94 12.45 20.73 0.81
CA ASP A 94 12.00 22.09 0.45
C ASP A 94 11.89 22.34 -1.06
N GLY A 95 12.19 21.34 -1.88
CA GLY A 95 12.24 21.43 -3.34
C GLY A 95 10.95 21.06 -4.06
N SER A 96 10.97 21.25 -5.38
CA SER A 96 9.84 20.99 -6.30
C SER A 96 10.09 19.78 -7.22
N GLU A 97 10.98 18.89 -6.80
CA GLU A 97 11.39 17.72 -7.57
C GLU A 97 10.17 16.86 -7.92
N PRO A 98 10.08 16.36 -9.16
CA PRO A 98 9.01 15.45 -9.53
C PRO A 98 9.02 14.16 -8.69
N ASP A 99 7.84 13.63 -8.37
CA ASP A 99 7.69 12.43 -7.53
C ASP A 99 8.49 11.24 -8.05
N GLN A 100 8.53 11.04 -9.37
CA GLN A 100 9.24 9.90 -9.97
C GLN A 100 10.76 10.00 -9.80
N ASP A 101 11.31 11.22 -9.71
CA ASP A 101 12.74 11.44 -9.52
C ASP A 101 13.11 11.21 -8.05
N LEU A 102 12.29 11.72 -7.13
CA LEU A 102 12.41 11.44 -5.69
C LEU A 102 12.35 9.93 -5.40
N LYS A 103 11.35 9.23 -5.94
CA LYS A 103 11.16 7.79 -5.74
C LYS A 103 12.26 6.95 -6.38
N LYS A 104 12.81 7.39 -7.51
CA LYS A 104 13.98 6.76 -8.13
C LYS A 104 15.21 6.88 -7.23
N GLN A 105 15.52 8.09 -6.76
CA GLN A 105 16.66 8.30 -5.85
C GLN A 105 16.52 7.46 -4.59
N TRP A 106 15.32 7.47 -3.97
CA TRP A 106 15.03 6.65 -2.81
C TRP A 106 15.28 5.16 -3.06
N LEU A 107 14.88 4.63 -4.22
CA LEU A 107 15.12 3.22 -4.54
C LEU A 107 16.61 2.90 -4.64
N GLU A 108 17.39 3.77 -5.28
CA GLU A 108 18.83 3.60 -5.42
C GLU A 108 19.50 3.55 -4.03
N ASP A 109 19.18 4.50 -3.15
CA ASP A 109 19.69 4.56 -1.78
C ASP A 109 19.23 3.35 -0.94
N TRP A 110 17.96 2.97 -1.09
CA TRP A 110 17.39 1.84 -0.34
C TRP A 110 18.00 0.50 -0.78
N GLU A 111 18.21 0.29 -2.09
CA GLU A 111 18.88 -0.90 -2.61
C GLU A 111 20.37 -0.96 -2.24
N GLU A 112 21.05 0.19 -2.14
CA GLU A 112 22.43 0.24 -1.63
C GLU A 112 22.49 -0.24 -0.17
N ALA A 113 21.54 0.21 0.68
CA ALA A 113 21.49 -0.17 2.09
C ALA A 113 20.98 -1.61 2.33
N ASN A 114 20.05 -2.11 1.50
CA ASN A 114 19.33 -3.37 1.78
C ASN A 114 19.64 -4.51 0.79
N GLY A 115 20.37 -4.21 -0.28
CA GLY A 115 20.66 -5.12 -1.39
C GLY A 115 19.61 -5.09 -2.49
N LYS A 116 20.08 -5.27 -3.74
CA LYS A 116 19.22 -5.26 -4.94
C LYS A 116 18.25 -6.43 -5.01
N GLY A 117 17.10 -6.20 -5.62
CA GLY A 117 16.15 -7.27 -5.94
C GLY A 117 15.43 -7.86 -4.73
N ARG A 118 15.33 -7.10 -3.63
CA ARG A 118 14.57 -7.47 -2.42
C ARG A 118 13.09 -7.08 -2.50
N ILE A 119 12.75 -6.18 -3.42
CA ILE A 119 11.35 -5.75 -3.66
C ILE A 119 10.62 -6.79 -4.52
N LEU A 120 9.48 -7.27 -4.03
CA LEU A 120 8.62 -8.21 -4.74
C LEU A 120 7.77 -7.49 -5.79
N PHE A 121 7.04 -6.45 -5.37
CA PHE A 121 6.30 -5.55 -6.23
C PHE A 121 6.05 -4.20 -5.53
N VAL A 122 5.59 -3.23 -6.31
CA VAL A 122 5.19 -1.89 -5.87
C VAL A 122 3.71 -1.67 -6.15
N LEU A 123 2.99 -1.03 -5.23
CA LEU A 123 1.65 -0.47 -5.44
C LEU A 123 1.76 1.05 -5.61
N ASP A 124 1.24 1.58 -6.72
CA ASP A 124 1.26 3.02 -7.04
C ASP A 124 0.04 3.37 -7.93
N ASP A 125 -0.39 4.62 -8.02
CA ASP A 125 -1.54 5.04 -8.87
C ASP A 125 -1.08 5.84 -10.09
N ARG A 126 -0.05 6.66 -9.92
CA ARG A 126 0.30 7.71 -10.87
C ARG A 126 1.10 7.14 -12.03
N GLN A 127 0.53 7.21 -13.24
CA GLN A 127 1.12 6.60 -14.45
C GLN A 127 2.62 6.89 -14.63
N LYS A 128 3.04 8.14 -14.47
CA LYS A 128 4.46 8.52 -14.61
C LYS A 128 5.38 7.79 -13.63
N VAL A 129 4.94 7.62 -12.38
CA VAL A 129 5.70 6.95 -11.34
C VAL A 129 5.68 5.43 -11.57
N VAL A 130 4.53 4.88 -11.95
CA VAL A 130 4.38 3.48 -12.38
C VAL A 130 5.33 3.13 -13.52
N ASP A 131 5.41 3.98 -14.55
CA ASP A 131 6.30 3.79 -15.69
C ASP A 131 7.77 3.83 -15.25
N THR A 132 8.12 4.73 -14.34
CA THR A 132 9.47 4.77 -13.73
C THR A 132 9.78 3.50 -12.95
N TRP A 133 8.88 2.99 -12.11
CA TRP A 133 9.10 1.73 -11.39
C TRP A 133 9.36 0.57 -12.34
N ARG A 134 8.57 0.48 -13.42
CA ARG A 134 8.72 -0.55 -14.45
C ARG A 134 10.04 -0.40 -15.21
N ALA A 135 10.44 0.82 -15.55
CA ALA A 135 11.70 1.11 -16.21
C ALA A 135 12.92 0.75 -15.33
N LEU A 136 12.78 0.83 -14.01
CA LEU A 136 13.77 0.39 -13.02
C LEU A 136 13.74 -1.14 -12.79
N GLY A 137 12.92 -1.89 -13.52
CA GLY A 137 12.86 -3.35 -13.47
C GLY A 137 11.98 -3.92 -12.35
N LEU A 138 11.17 -3.09 -11.69
CA LEU A 138 10.23 -3.53 -10.67
C LEU A 138 8.87 -3.91 -11.27
N THR A 139 8.25 -4.95 -10.72
CA THR A 139 6.82 -5.22 -10.94
C THR A 139 6.02 -4.14 -10.22
N CYS A 140 5.21 -3.38 -10.96
CA CYS A 140 4.34 -2.36 -10.38
C CYS A 140 2.87 -2.61 -10.74
N PHE A 141 2.04 -2.81 -9.72
CA PHE A 141 0.60 -2.89 -9.83
C PHE A 141 0.00 -1.49 -9.68
N GLN A 142 -0.60 -1.01 -10.76
CA GLN A 142 -1.26 0.28 -10.75
C GLN A 142 -2.66 0.13 -10.16
N VAL A 143 -2.91 0.71 -8.99
CA VAL A 143 -4.11 0.40 -8.19
C VAL A 143 -5.36 1.19 -8.61
N ALA A 144 -5.16 2.32 -9.26
CA ALA A 144 -6.21 3.14 -9.84
C ALA A 144 -5.68 3.87 -11.07
N SER A 145 -6.57 4.21 -11.99
CA SER A 145 -6.24 5.24 -12.98
C SER A 145 -6.35 6.60 -12.30
N TYR A 146 -5.49 7.56 -12.66
CA TYR A 146 -5.47 8.90 -12.04
C TYR A 146 -6.85 9.60 -12.07
N ASN A 147 -7.74 9.23 -12.99
CA ASN A 147 -9.05 9.85 -13.19
C ASN A 147 -10.23 9.03 -12.64
N GLU A 148 -10.02 7.85 -12.06
CA GLU A 148 -11.12 7.00 -11.56
C GLU A 148 -11.04 6.83 -10.05
N GLN A 149 -12.20 6.90 -9.41
CA GLN A 149 -12.32 6.68 -7.97
C GLN A 149 -12.22 5.19 -7.64
N PRO A 150 -11.57 4.82 -6.53
CA PRO A 150 -11.66 3.47 -5.99
C PRO A 150 -13.12 3.15 -5.70
N LYS A 151 -13.66 2.10 -6.32
CA LYS A 151 -15.01 1.64 -6.01
C LYS A 151 -14.97 0.98 -4.64
N SER A 152 -15.72 1.52 -3.68
CA SER A 152 -15.79 0.95 -2.35
C SER A 152 -16.26 -0.51 -2.40
N MET A 153 -15.59 -1.37 -1.64
CA MET A 153 -16.11 -2.69 -1.32
C MET A 153 -15.81 -3.00 0.14
N VAL A 154 -16.72 -3.79 0.72
CA VAL A 154 -16.95 -4.01 2.15
C VAL A 154 -15.74 -4.58 2.89
N THR A 155 -15.41 -3.95 4.03
CA THR A 155 -14.81 -4.45 5.29
C THR A 155 -14.12 -5.83 5.28
N LEU A 156 -13.19 -6.08 4.35
CA LEU A 156 -12.34 -7.28 4.36
C LEU A 156 -11.16 -7.15 5.33
N ALA A 157 -10.66 -5.92 5.54
CA ALA A 157 -9.52 -5.65 6.41
C ALA A 157 -9.69 -6.20 7.84
N ARG A 158 -10.88 -6.03 8.44
CA ARG A 158 -11.16 -6.52 9.79
C ARG A 158 -11.17 -8.04 9.89
N LEU A 159 -11.73 -8.72 8.89
CA LEU A 159 -11.71 -10.18 8.78
C LEU A 159 -10.29 -10.72 8.59
N VAL A 160 -9.44 -10.00 7.85
CA VAL A 160 -8.02 -10.34 7.68
C VAL A 160 -7.26 -10.14 8.99
N LEU A 161 -7.55 -9.09 9.76
CA LEU A 161 -6.98 -8.85 11.09
C LEU A 161 -7.38 -9.93 12.11
N ASP A 162 -8.65 -10.33 12.15
CA ASP A 162 -9.12 -11.42 13.01
C ASP A 162 -8.40 -12.76 12.69
N LEU A 163 -8.11 -13.01 11.41
CA LEU A 163 -7.31 -14.17 10.97
C LEU A 163 -5.83 -14.06 11.41
N VAL A 164 -5.28 -12.86 11.61
CA VAL A 164 -3.91 -12.64 12.12
C VAL A 164 -3.81 -13.07 13.57
N GLU A 165 -4.74 -12.65 14.41
CA GLU A 165 -4.78 -13.03 15.83
C GLU A 165 -4.93 -14.53 16.05
N GLU A 166 -5.63 -15.21 15.13
CA GLU A 166 -5.75 -16.66 15.13
C GLU A 166 -4.47 -17.37 14.67
N ARG A 167 -3.76 -16.82 13.67
CA ARG A 167 -2.48 -17.37 13.19
C ARG A 167 -1.40 -17.32 14.26
N ASP A 168 -1.28 -16.19 14.96
CA ASP A 168 -0.24 -15.99 15.98
C ASP A 168 -0.44 -16.90 17.20
N ARG A 169 -1.67 -17.36 17.46
CA ARG A 169 -1.98 -18.43 18.42
C ARG A 169 -1.49 -19.82 18.00
N CYS A 170 -1.33 -20.11 16.70
CA CYS A 170 -1.13 -21.48 16.20
C CYS A 170 0.33 -21.86 15.87
N GLY A 171 1.28 -20.92 15.84
CA GLY A 171 2.71 -21.22 15.65
C GLY A 171 3.16 -21.54 14.19
N PRO A 172 4.46 -21.82 13.95
CA PRO A 172 5.13 -21.50 12.67
C PRO A 172 5.39 -22.67 11.70
N THR A 173 4.63 -23.77 11.69
CA THR A 173 4.91 -24.89 10.75
C THR A 173 4.17 -24.74 9.40
N TRP A 174 4.90 -24.23 8.42
CA TRP A 174 4.40 -23.61 7.18
C TRP A 174 3.81 -24.54 6.08
N SER A 175 3.86 -25.87 6.18
CA SER A 175 3.35 -26.76 5.11
C SER A 175 1.93 -27.31 5.36
N GLY A 176 1.55 -27.54 6.62
CA GLY A 176 0.19 -27.92 7.02
C GLY A 176 -0.72 -26.71 7.22
N ALA A 177 -0.17 -25.64 7.79
CA ALA A 177 -0.90 -24.41 8.12
C ALA A 177 -1.43 -23.67 6.88
N TYR A 178 -0.76 -23.73 5.72
CA TYR A 178 -1.30 -23.12 4.50
C TYR A 178 -2.60 -23.80 4.07
N ARG A 179 -2.66 -25.13 4.17
CA ARG A 179 -3.87 -25.90 3.82
C ARG A 179 -5.00 -25.60 4.79
N GLU A 180 -4.70 -25.54 6.09
CA GLU A 180 -5.69 -25.29 7.14
C GLU A 180 -6.17 -23.82 7.15
N LEU A 181 -5.26 -22.85 6.99
CA LEU A 181 -5.59 -21.44 6.83
C LEU A 181 -6.37 -21.20 5.54
N HIS A 182 -5.95 -21.78 4.40
CA HIS A 182 -6.69 -21.70 3.14
C HIS A 182 -8.11 -22.27 3.31
N GLU A 183 -8.27 -23.38 4.01
CA GLU A 183 -9.60 -23.98 4.24
C GLU A 183 -10.46 -23.18 5.22
N ARG A 184 -9.84 -22.53 6.21
CA ARG A 184 -10.51 -21.63 7.16
C ARG A 184 -10.90 -20.31 6.51
N VAL A 185 -10.01 -19.68 5.75
CA VAL A 185 -10.30 -18.51 4.90
C VAL A 185 -11.41 -18.86 3.91
N ARG A 186 -11.33 -20.01 3.22
CA ARG A 186 -12.38 -20.50 2.32
C ARG A 186 -13.72 -20.64 3.04
N LYS A 187 -13.75 -21.22 4.25
CA LYS A 187 -14.98 -21.34 5.06
C LYS A 187 -15.53 -19.99 5.52
N VAL A 188 -14.66 -19.07 5.93
CA VAL A 188 -15.03 -17.72 6.37
C VAL A 188 -15.54 -16.89 5.18
N CYS A 189 -14.82 -16.85 4.06
CA CYS A 189 -15.29 -16.21 2.82
C CYS A 189 -16.58 -16.83 2.28
N SER A 190 -16.73 -18.17 2.36
CA SER A 190 -17.95 -18.85 1.93
C SER A 190 -19.14 -18.56 2.85
N ARG A 191 -18.96 -18.49 4.17
CA ARG A 191 -20.04 -18.18 5.12
C ARG A 191 -20.37 -16.70 5.24
N ALA A 192 -19.37 -15.83 5.26
CA ALA A 192 -19.52 -14.39 5.49
C ALA A 192 -19.81 -13.61 4.20
N LEU A 193 -19.26 -14.06 3.06
CA LEU A 193 -19.34 -13.35 1.78
C LEU A 193 -20.02 -14.16 0.67
N GLY A 194 -20.35 -15.44 0.90
CA GLY A 194 -20.94 -16.31 -0.13
C GLY A 194 -19.99 -16.65 -1.29
N LEU A 195 -18.68 -16.42 -1.15
CA LEU A 195 -17.71 -16.57 -2.23
C LEU A 195 -17.15 -17.99 -2.29
N GLU A 196 -17.32 -18.66 -3.44
CA GLU A 196 -16.75 -19.99 -3.71
C GLU A 196 -15.38 -19.85 -4.41
N VAL A 197 -14.28 -20.05 -3.68
CA VAL A 197 -12.93 -20.00 -4.26
C VAL A 197 -12.69 -21.25 -5.11
N LYS A 198 -12.63 -21.11 -6.43
CA LYS A 198 -12.37 -22.23 -7.36
C LYS A 198 -10.86 -22.36 -7.63
N ARG A 199 -10.37 -23.59 -7.74
CA ARG A 199 -9.03 -23.87 -8.28
C ARG A 199 -9.16 -24.12 -9.77
N ALA A 200 -8.13 -23.73 -10.54
CA ALA A 200 -8.01 -24.17 -11.92
C ALA A 200 -7.99 -25.72 -11.94
N PRO A 201 -8.73 -26.37 -12.86
CA PRO A 201 -8.59 -27.80 -13.04
C PRO A 201 -7.13 -28.11 -13.42
N GLN A 202 -6.62 -29.21 -12.86
CA GLN A 202 -5.26 -29.71 -13.11
C GLN A 202 -5.07 -30.13 -14.56
#